data_AF-A0A318CNH3-F1
#
_entry.id   AF-A0A318CNH3-F1
#
_cell.length_a   1.000
_cell.length_b   1.000
_cell.length_c   1.000
_cell.angle_alpha   90.00
_cell.angle_beta   90.00
_cell.angle_gamma   90.00
#
_symmetry.space_group_name_H-M   'P 1'
#
loop_
_entity.id
_entity.type
_entity.pdbx_description
1 polymer ?
#
loop_
_entity_poly.entity_id
_entity_poly.type
_entity_poly.pdbx_seq_one_letter_code
_entity_poly.pdbx_strand_id
1 'polypeptide(L)'
;MESQAWSSPRSWTYASHTLDACGGELDKKTLFVILSGHVGSDAATKFIEYHQLFAKWDAHRILLEGNIPDTEQLNKIQAYALLSACVAYLLRRLRAVNFQTNPELDQALSALAALIMAMSKCHREIVPLGLKTLLLAENQTTGSTTMVRRLLTEADAVAAELLTVT
;
A
#
# COMPACT_ATOMS: atom_id res chain seq x y z
N MET A 1 -6.51 30.68 22.67
CA MET A 1 -6.53 30.09 21.32
C MET A 1 -6.63 28.59 21.49
N GLU A 2 -7.73 27.99 21.07
CA GLU A 2 -7.85 26.54 21.02
C GLU A 2 -6.87 25.99 19.98
N SER A 3 -6.14 24.92 20.33
CA SER A 3 -5.24 24.25 19.39
C SER A 3 -6.06 23.69 18.24
N GLN A 4 -5.83 24.18 17.03
CA GLN A 4 -6.46 23.61 15.84
C GLN A 4 -5.93 22.21 15.58
N ALA A 5 -6.78 21.32 15.06
CA ALA A 5 -6.36 20.01 14.60
C ALA A 5 -5.30 20.17 13.49
N TRP A 6 -4.21 19.41 13.60
CA TRP A 6 -3.09 19.46 12.67
C TRP A 6 -2.60 18.06 12.36
N SER A 7 -2.20 17.82 11.12
CA SER A 7 -1.69 16.53 10.66
C SER A 7 -0.29 16.26 11.22
N SER A 8 -0.21 15.37 12.21
CA SER A 8 1.02 14.89 12.84
C SER A 8 0.94 13.37 13.01
N PRO A 9 2.07 12.65 13.15
CA PRO A 9 2.05 11.21 13.40
C PRO A 9 1.17 10.85 14.61
N ARG A 10 1.17 11.68 15.64
CA ARG A 10 0.36 11.50 16.85
C ARG A 10 -1.13 11.67 16.59
N SER A 11 -1.54 12.69 15.83
CA SER A 11 -2.96 12.86 15.49
C SER A 11 -3.49 11.77 14.57
N TRP A 12 -2.68 11.26 13.65
CA TRP A 12 -3.01 10.07 12.85
C TRP A 12 -3.16 8.81 13.71
N THR A 13 -2.34 8.66 14.75
CA THR A 13 -2.45 7.55 15.70
C THR A 13 -3.78 7.59 16.45
N TYR A 14 -4.17 8.76 16.96
CA TYR A 14 -5.46 8.93 17.63
C TYR A 14 -6.63 8.71 16.66
N ALA A 15 -6.54 9.24 15.44
CA ALA A 15 -7.54 9.01 14.41
C ALA A 15 -7.72 7.50 14.15
N SER A 16 -6.63 6.74 13.99
CA SER A 16 -6.67 5.28 13.81
C SER A 16 -7.36 4.58 14.98
N HIS A 17 -7.00 4.90 16.22
CA HIS A 17 -7.64 4.30 17.39
C HIS A 17 -9.14 4.62 17.48
N THR A 18 -9.54 5.84 17.14
CA THR A 18 -10.96 6.22 17.10
C THR A 18 -11.70 5.40 16.03
N LEU A 19 -11.11 5.25 14.85
CA LEU A 19 -11.70 4.43 13.78
C LEU A 19 -11.85 2.96 14.19
N ASP A 20 -10.83 2.38 14.84
CA ASP A 20 -10.88 1.02 15.37
C ASP A 20 -12.00 0.86 16.41
N ALA A 21 -12.19 1.85 17.27
CA ALA A 21 -13.22 1.85 18.31
C ALA A 21 -14.64 2.00 17.77
N CYS A 22 -14.83 2.67 16.64
CA CYS A 22 -16.15 2.83 16.02
C CYS A 22 -16.72 1.50 15.49
N GLY A 23 -15.86 0.55 15.10
CA GLY A 23 -16.25 -0.77 14.61
C GLY A 23 -16.96 -0.76 13.26
N GLY A 24 -16.67 -1.75 12.42
CA GLY A 24 -17.34 -1.94 11.12
C GLY A 24 -16.93 -0.94 10.02
N GLU A 25 -17.60 -1.03 8.87
CA GLU A 25 -17.40 -0.11 7.75
C GLU A 25 -18.12 1.22 8.03
N LEU A 26 -17.35 2.32 8.04
CA LEU A 26 -17.88 3.67 8.20
C LEU A 26 -18.20 4.29 6.85
N ASP A 27 -19.33 5.00 6.76
CA ASP A 27 -19.62 5.82 5.60
C ASP A 27 -18.61 6.98 5.47
N LYS A 28 -18.47 7.51 4.25
CA LYS A 28 -17.49 8.57 3.94
C LYS A 28 -17.68 9.85 4.76
N LYS A 29 -18.92 10.20 5.11
CA LYS A 29 -19.24 11.41 5.87
C LYS A 29 -18.81 11.22 7.33
N THR A 30 -19.09 10.07 7.91
CA THR A 30 -18.66 9.70 9.26
C THR A 30 -17.14 9.63 9.35
N LEU A 31 -16.49 9.01 8.36
CA LEU A 31 -15.03 8.97 8.24
C LEU A 31 -14.42 10.38 8.14
N PHE A 32 -15.01 11.28 7.35
CA PHE A 32 -14.56 12.67 7.25
C PHE A 32 -14.63 13.42 8.57
N VAL A 33 -15.76 13.31 9.28
CA VAL A 33 -15.97 14.00 10.56
C VAL A 33 -14.91 13.56 11.57
N ILE A 34 -14.70 12.25 11.73
CA ILE A 34 -13.70 11.70 12.65
C ILE A 34 -12.29 12.19 12.29
N LEU A 35 -11.90 12.05 11.02
CA LEU A 35 -10.57 12.45 10.56
C LEU A 35 -10.36 13.95 10.71
N SER A 36 -11.31 14.78 10.30
CA SER A 36 -11.19 16.25 10.37
C SER A 36 -10.98 16.74 11.80
N GLY A 37 -11.61 16.08 12.80
CA GLY A 37 -11.45 16.39 14.21
C GLY A 37 -10.06 16.07 14.77
N HIS A 38 -9.35 15.11 14.19
CA HIS A 38 -8.00 14.72 14.63
C HIS A 38 -6.88 15.36 13.80
N VAL A 39 -6.98 15.31 12.47
CA VAL A 39 -5.88 15.65 11.55
C VAL A 39 -6.11 16.96 10.78
N GLY A 40 -7.27 17.59 10.95
CA GLY A 40 -7.67 18.79 10.20
C GLY A 40 -8.39 18.45 8.89
N SER A 41 -9.20 19.39 8.40
CA SER A 41 -10.06 19.22 7.22
C SER A 41 -9.27 18.86 5.96
N ASP A 42 -8.14 19.54 5.72
CA ASP A 42 -7.38 19.38 4.48
C ASP A 42 -6.76 17.99 4.37
N ALA A 43 -6.21 17.48 5.47
CA ALA A 43 -5.64 16.14 5.53
C ALA A 43 -6.73 15.07 5.43
N ALA A 44 -7.89 15.29 6.05
CA ALA A 44 -9.04 14.40 5.97
C ALA A 44 -9.58 14.29 4.53
N THR A 45 -9.72 15.41 3.82
CA THR A 45 -10.16 15.42 2.42
C THR A 45 -9.21 14.62 1.54
N LYS A 46 -7.89 14.89 1.61
CA LYS A 46 -6.88 14.16 0.84
C LYS A 46 -6.89 12.66 1.13
N PHE A 47 -7.08 12.28 2.39
CA PHE A 47 -7.19 10.88 2.77
C PHE A 47 -8.42 10.22 2.13
N ILE A 48 -9.57 10.88 2.14
CA ILE A 48 -10.80 10.32 1.54
C ILE A 48 -10.65 10.18 0.03
N GLU A 49 -10.10 11.18 -0.66
CA GLU A 49 -9.82 11.11 -2.09
C GLU A 49 -8.89 9.94 -2.42
N TYR A 50 -7.80 9.79 -1.65
CA TYR A 50 -6.90 8.66 -1.79
C TYR A 50 -7.59 7.32 -1.49
N HIS A 51 -8.38 7.23 -0.43
CA HIS A 51 -9.12 6.02 -0.06
C HIS A 51 -10.09 5.58 -1.17
N GLN A 52 -10.73 6.54 -1.84
CA GLN A 52 -11.61 6.26 -2.99
C GLN A 52 -10.82 5.70 -4.18
N LEU A 53 -9.65 6.27 -4.47
CA LEU A 53 -8.76 5.76 -5.52
C LEU A 53 -8.25 4.36 -5.18
N PHE A 54 -7.85 4.14 -3.93
CA PHE A 54 -7.42 2.83 -3.43
C PHE A 54 -8.53 1.78 -3.58
N ALA A 55 -9.76 2.10 -3.15
CA ALA A 55 -10.90 1.18 -3.20
C ALA A 55 -11.37 0.86 -4.63
N LYS A 56 -10.99 1.67 -5.63
CA LYS A 56 -11.30 1.41 -7.04
C LYS A 56 -10.53 0.19 -7.59
N TRP A 57 -9.36 -0.12 -7.02
CA TRP A 57 -8.48 -1.14 -7.54
C TRP A 57 -8.80 -2.52 -6.96
N ASP A 58 -9.26 -3.44 -7.81
CA ASP A 58 -9.48 -4.82 -7.44
C ASP A 58 -8.16 -5.61 -7.50
N ALA A 59 -7.43 -5.62 -6.39
CA ALA A 59 -6.13 -6.28 -6.29
C ALA A 59 -6.20 -7.80 -6.55
N HIS A 60 -7.33 -8.46 -6.26
CA HIS A 60 -7.49 -9.89 -6.57
C HIS A 60 -7.45 -10.10 -8.08
N ARG A 61 -8.28 -9.34 -8.82
CA ARG A 61 -8.33 -9.41 -10.28
C ARG A 61 -7.00 -9.06 -10.93
N ILE A 62 -6.30 -8.07 -10.38
CA ILE A 62 -5.02 -7.62 -10.91
C ILE A 62 -3.94 -8.69 -10.72
N LEU A 63 -3.83 -9.27 -9.52
CA LEU A 63 -2.71 -10.14 -9.16
C LEU A 63 -2.93 -11.62 -9.49
N LEU A 64 -4.19 -12.10 -9.51
CA LEU A 64 -4.50 -13.52 -9.69
C LEU A 64 -5.20 -13.82 -11.03
N GLU A 65 -5.96 -12.86 -11.56
CA GLU A 65 -6.68 -13.04 -12.83
C GLU A 65 -5.97 -12.38 -14.03
N GLY A 66 -4.86 -11.66 -13.78
CA GLY A 66 -4.04 -11.05 -14.83
C GLY A 66 -4.60 -9.75 -15.42
N ASN A 67 -5.58 -9.12 -14.77
CA ASN A 67 -6.19 -7.86 -15.23
C ASN A 67 -5.31 -6.64 -14.87
N ILE A 68 -4.07 -6.62 -15.36
CA ILE A 68 -3.10 -5.57 -15.06
C ILE A 68 -3.52 -4.25 -15.77
N PRO A 69 -3.72 -3.15 -15.04
CA PRO A 69 -4.05 -1.86 -15.64
C PRO A 69 -2.89 -1.30 -16.45
N ASP A 70 -3.20 -0.50 -17.48
CA ASP A 70 -2.18 0.26 -18.22
C ASP A 70 -1.56 1.34 -17.33
N THR A 71 -0.32 1.11 -16.89
CA THR A 71 0.40 1.99 -15.96
C THR A 71 0.83 3.31 -16.57
N GLU A 72 0.92 3.40 -17.90
CA GLU A 72 1.36 4.61 -18.61
C GLU A 72 0.29 5.72 -18.55
N GLN A 73 -0.99 5.33 -18.47
CA GLN A 73 -2.11 6.27 -18.41
C GLN A 73 -2.41 6.80 -17.01
N LEU A 74 -1.76 6.24 -15.98
CA LEU A 74 -2.01 6.62 -14.59
C LEU A 74 -1.22 7.86 -14.20
N ASN A 75 -1.86 8.79 -13.51
CA ASN A 75 -1.12 9.83 -12.79
C ASN A 75 -0.44 9.25 -11.53
N LYS A 76 0.48 10.01 -10.93
CA LYS A 76 1.26 9.55 -9.76
C LYS A 76 0.39 9.10 -8.58
N ILE A 77 -0.72 9.78 -8.32
CA ILE A 77 -1.62 9.44 -7.20
C ILE A 77 -2.35 8.12 -7.49
N GLN A 78 -2.81 7.93 -8.73
CA GLN A 78 -3.45 6.69 -9.18
C GLN A 78 -2.48 5.51 -9.18
N ALA A 79 -1.25 5.72 -9.66
CA ALA A 79 -0.18 4.74 -9.67
C ALA A 79 0.19 4.33 -8.23
N TYR A 80 0.31 5.28 -7.31
CA TYR A 80 0.52 5.00 -5.89
C TYR A 80 -0.65 4.23 -5.27
N ALA A 81 -1.89 4.65 -5.52
CA ALA A 81 -3.08 3.96 -5.02
C ALA A 81 -3.19 2.51 -5.54
N LEU A 82 -2.85 2.27 -6.80
CA LEU A 82 -2.79 0.94 -7.42
C LEU A 82 -1.76 0.05 -6.71
N LEU A 83 -0.52 0.54 -6.58
CA LEU A 83 0.55 -0.21 -5.92
C LEU A 83 0.18 -0.50 -4.46
N SER A 84 -0.34 0.48 -3.73
CA SER A 84 -0.79 0.31 -2.35
C SER A 84 -1.90 -0.72 -2.23
N ALA A 85 -2.87 -0.76 -3.13
CA ALA A 85 -3.94 -1.76 -3.12
C ALA A 85 -3.39 -3.18 -3.31
N CYS A 86 -2.50 -3.37 -4.27
CA CYS A 86 -1.85 -4.65 -4.53
C CYS A 86 -0.99 -5.12 -3.35
N VAL A 87 -0.18 -4.20 -2.79
CA VAL A 87 0.66 -4.47 -1.61
C VAL A 87 -0.18 -4.80 -0.38
N ALA A 88 -1.25 -4.03 -0.10
CA ALA A 88 -2.12 -4.28 1.04
C ALA A 88 -2.82 -5.64 0.93
N TYR A 89 -3.30 -5.99 -0.26
CA TYR A 89 -3.89 -7.31 -0.53
C TYR A 89 -2.89 -8.44 -0.27
N LEU A 90 -1.68 -8.33 -0.82
CA LEU A 90 -0.62 -9.32 -0.62
C LEU A 90 -0.22 -9.44 0.86
N LEU A 91 -0.02 -8.33 1.56
CA LEU A 91 0.30 -8.32 2.99
C LEU A 91 -0.76 -9.04 3.81
N ARG A 92 -2.05 -8.81 3.52
CA ARG A 92 -3.14 -9.51 4.21
C ARG A 92 -3.05 -11.02 3.99
N ARG A 93 -2.84 -11.45 2.75
CA ARG A 93 -2.73 -12.88 2.39
C ARG A 93 -1.48 -13.52 3.03
N LEU A 94 -0.35 -12.83 3.02
CA LEU A 94 0.91 -13.31 3.60
C LEU A 94 0.85 -13.43 5.11
N ARG A 95 0.28 -12.43 5.80
CA ARG A 95 0.07 -12.50 7.25
C ARG A 95 -0.83 -13.67 7.64
N ALA A 96 -1.86 -13.97 6.84
CA ALA A 96 -2.75 -15.09 7.11
C ALA A 96 -2.05 -16.47 7.08
N VAL A 97 -0.92 -16.57 6.37
CA VAL A 97 -0.11 -17.80 6.26
C VAL A 97 1.28 -17.67 6.90
N ASN A 98 1.50 -16.67 7.76
CA ASN A 98 2.79 -16.39 8.39
C ASN A 98 3.96 -16.33 7.38
N PHE A 99 3.72 -15.72 6.21
CA PHE A 99 4.69 -15.56 5.13
C PHE A 99 5.22 -16.89 4.56
N GLN A 100 4.47 -17.99 4.70
CA GLN A 100 4.74 -19.23 3.99
C GLN A 100 4.28 -19.10 2.53
N THR A 101 5.11 -19.51 1.58
CA THR A 101 4.76 -19.47 0.15
C THR A 101 3.86 -20.64 -0.22
N ASN A 102 2.96 -20.39 -1.16
CA ASN A 102 2.12 -21.38 -1.81
C ASN A 102 1.94 -21.00 -3.29
N PRO A 103 1.45 -21.89 -4.16
CA PRO A 103 1.38 -21.61 -5.60
C PRO A 103 0.59 -20.35 -5.97
N GLU A 104 -0.49 -20.06 -5.23
CA GLU A 104 -1.32 -18.87 -5.47
C GLU A 104 -0.59 -17.58 -5.06
N LEU A 105 0.13 -17.61 -3.94
CA LEU A 105 0.97 -16.50 -3.50
C LEU A 105 2.16 -16.29 -4.43
N ASP A 106 2.81 -17.35 -4.89
CA ASP A 106 3.90 -17.26 -5.86
C ASP A 106 3.41 -16.60 -7.15
N GLN A 107 2.21 -16.96 -7.64
CA GLN A 107 1.58 -16.28 -8.76
C GLN A 107 1.35 -14.78 -8.50
N ALA A 108 0.74 -14.45 -7.36
CA ALA A 108 0.45 -13.05 -7.01
C ALA A 108 1.72 -12.20 -6.83
N LEU A 109 2.79 -12.81 -6.32
CA LEU A 109 4.10 -12.20 -6.20
C LEU A 109 4.72 -11.92 -7.57
N SER A 110 4.72 -12.90 -8.47
CA SER A 110 5.22 -12.69 -9.84
C SER A 110 4.40 -11.63 -10.59
N ALA A 111 3.06 -11.59 -10.40
CA ALA A 111 2.22 -10.54 -10.96
C ALA A 111 2.56 -9.15 -10.39
N LEU A 112 2.83 -9.05 -9.08
CA LEU A 112 3.30 -7.82 -8.47
C LEU A 112 4.68 -7.41 -9.02
N ALA A 113 5.60 -8.35 -9.21
CA ALA A 113 6.91 -8.06 -9.79
C ALA A 113 6.77 -7.50 -11.21
N ALA A 114 5.91 -8.09 -12.03
CA ALA A 114 5.60 -7.57 -13.37
C ALA A 114 5.00 -6.16 -13.34
N LEU A 115 4.06 -5.90 -12.41
CA LEU A 115 3.50 -4.56 -12.21
C LEU A 115 4.59 -3.55 -11.80
N ILE A 116 5.48 -3.93 -10.89
CA ILE A 116 6.60 -3.09 -10.45
C ILE A 116 7.53 -2.77 -11.62
N MET A 117 7.84 -3.74 -12.48
CA MET A 117 8.64 -3.51 -13.68
C MET A 117 7.95 -2.58 -14.69
N ALA A 118 6.63 -2.67 -14.84
CA ALA A 118 5.89 -1.73 -15.67
C ALA A 118 5.93 -0.32 -15.06
N MET A 119 5.70 -0.21 -13.75
CA MET A 119 5.72 1.06 -13.03
C MET A 119 7.12 1.69 -12.95
N SER A 120 8.21 0.92 -12.93
CA SER A 120 9.56 1.47 -12.86
C SER A 120 9.94 2.30 -14.10
N LYS A 121 9.29 2.05 -15.24
CA LYS A 121 9.47 2.80 -16.49
C LYS A 121 8.82 4.18 -16.46
N CYS A 122 7.71 4.33 -15.74
CA CYS A 122 6.86 5.52 -15.81
C CYS A 122 6.74 6.28 -14.47
N HIS A 123 6.89 5.57 -13.36
CA HIS A 123 6.63 6.03 -11.98
C HIS A 123 7.69 5.49 -11.00
N ARG A 124 8.97 5.63 -11.35
CA ARG A 124 10.12 5.04 -10.62
C ARG A 124 10.16 5.39 -9.13
N GLU A 125 9.72 6.59 -8.76
CA GLU A 125 9.73 7.08 -7.38
C GLU A 125 8.70 6.37 -6.47
N ILE A 126 7.68 5.74 -7.06
CA ILE A 126 6.58 5.09 -6.33
C ILE A 126 6.98 3.67 -5.91
N VAL A 127 7.76 3.01 -6.75
CA VAL A 127 8.17 1.60 -6.60
C VAL A 127 8.82 1.31 -5.22
N PRO A 128 9.78 2.11 -4.72
CA PRO A 128 10.42 1.85 -3.43
C PRO A 128 9.44 1.86 -2.24
N LEU A 129 8.40 2.69 -2.31
CA LEU A 129 7.43 2.86 -1.21
C LEU A 129 6.63 1.59 -0.96
N GLY A 130 6.15 0.95 -2.04
CA GLY A 130 5.42 -0.32 -1.94
C GLY A 130 6.31 -1.47 -1.47
N LEU A 131 7.51 -1.58 -2.05
CA LEU A 131 8.48 -2.63 -1.73
C LEU A 131 8.97 -2.59 -0.29
N LYS A 132 9.28 -1.40 0.24
CA LYS A 132 9.74 -1.23 1.62
C LYS A 132 8.70 -1.74 2.62
N THR A 133 7.42 -1.54 2.33
CA THR A 133 6.33 -1.99 3.20
C THR A 133 6.27 -3.52 3.29
N LEU A 134 6.45 -4.22 2.17
CA LEU A 134 6.52 -5.69 2.13
C LEU A 134 7.75 -6.22 2.89
N LEU A 135 8.93 -5.63 2.65
CA LEU A 135 10.18 -6.02 3.30
C LEU A 135 10.10 -5.88 4.82
N LEU A 136 9.60 -4.74 5.31
CA LEU A 136 9.49 -4.50 6.75
C LEU A 136 8.51 -5.48 7.41
N ALA A 137 7.40 -5.79 6.74
CA ALA A 137 6.41 -6.72 7.27
C ALA A 137 6.92 -8.17 7.30
N GLU A 138 7.65 -8.62 6.28
CA GLU A 138 8.30 -9.94 6.27
C GLU A 138 9.32 -10.02 7.42
N ASN A 139 10.23 -9.04 7.51
CA ASN A 139 11.28 -9.02 8.52
C ASN A 139 10.73 -9.03 9.95
N GLN A 140 9.66 -8.27 10.22
CA GLN A 140 9.00 -8.26 11.54
C GLN A 140 8.40 -9.62 11.91
N THR A 141 7.99 -10.42 10.92
CA THR A 141 7.29 -11.68 11.16
C THR A 141 8.23 -12.89 11.15
N THR A 142 9.20 -12.91 10.24
CA THR A 142 10.05 -14.08 9.98
C THR A 142 11.51 -13.86 10.39
N GLY A 143 11.94 -12.62 10.65
CA GLY A 143 13.34 -12.26 10.84
C GLY A 143 14.18 -12.34 9.56
N SER A 144 13.55 -12.55 8.40
CA SER A 144 14.20 -12.64 7.08
C SER A 144 13.48 -11.75 6.06
N THR A 145 14.13 -11.55 4.91
CA THR A 145 13.59 -10.82 3.75
C THR A 145 13.71 -11.64 2.45
N THR A 146 13.89 -12.96 2.57
CA THR A 146 14.18 -13.86 1.45
C THR A 146 13.10 -13.86 0.38
N MET A 147 11.83 -13.82 0.80
CA MET A 147 10.69 -13.91 -0.11
C MET A 147 10.54 -12.63 -0.92
N VAL A 148 10.61 -11.47 -0.26
CA VAL A 148 10.52 -10.19 -0.96
C VAL A 148 11.81 -9.85 -1.72
N ARG A 149 12.97 -10.35 -1.29
CA ARG A 149 14.21 -10.28 -2.09
C ARG A 149 14.10 -11.04 -3.40
N ARG A 150 13.38 -12.17 -3.42
CA ARG A 150 13.13 -12.91 -4.66
C ARG A 150 12.36 -12.06 -5.68
N LEU A 151 11.34 -11.30 -5.24
CA LEU A 151 10.63 -10.31 -6.07
C LEU A 151 11.59 -9.28 -6.68
N LEU A 152 12.60 -8.85 -5.92
CA LEU A 152 13.53 -7.80 -6.32
C LEU A 152 14.57 -8.28 -7.32
N THR A 153 15.03 -9.53 -7.19
CA THR A 153 15.90 -10.17 -8.18
C THR A 153 15.20 -10.38 -9.52
N GLU A 154 13.87 -10.57 -9.51
CA GLU A 154 13.06 -10.68 -10.72
C GLU A 154 12.68 -9.30 -11.31
N ALA A 155 12.65 -8.24 -10.49
CA ALA A 155 12.23 -6.88 -10.86
C ALA A 155 13.37 -5.93 -11.34
N ASP A 156 14.53 -6.48 -11.68
CA ASP A 156 15.69 -5.78 -12.27
C ASP A 156 16.52 -4.90 -11.29
N ALA A 157 17.79 -4.66 -11.64
CA ALA A 157 18.84 -4.03 -10.82
C ALA A 157 18.45 -2.65 -10.23
N VAL A 158 17.49 -1.98 -10.85
CA VAL A 158 16.94 -0.69 -10.40
C VAL A 158 16.25 -0.80 -9.04
N ALA A 159 15.56 -1.91 -8.73
CA ALA A 159 14.92 -2.11 -7.43
C ALA A 159 15.95 -2.44 -6.34
N ALA A 160 17.08 -3.07 -6.72
CA ALA A 160 18.17 -3.40 -5.81
C ALA A 160 18.98 -2.15 -5.39
N GLU A 161 19.27 -1.22 -6.31
CA GLU A 161 19.91 0.07 -5.99
C GLU A 161 19.04 0.96 -5.10
N LEU A 162 17.71 0.88 -5.23
CA LEU A 162 16.78 1.71 -4.46
C LEU A 162 16.58 1.24 -3.00
N LEU A 163 17.09 0.06 -2.65
CA LEU A 163 16.98 -0.54 -1.31
C LEU A 163 18.29 -0.54 -0.52
N THR A 164 19.42 -0.21 -1.14
CA THR A 164 20.71 0.00 -0.45
C THR A 164 20.81 1.38 0.20
N VAL A 165 19.85 2.28 -0.06
CA VAL A 165 19.73 3.59 0.60
C VAL A 165 18.83 3.48 1.83
N THR A 166 19.27 2.72 2.83
CA THR A 166 18.85 2.85 4.24
C THR A 166 19.95 2.33 5.15
#